data_AF-A0A151IZ08-F1
#
_entry.id   AF-A0A151IZ08-F1
#
_cell.length_a   1.000
_cell.length_b   1.000
_cell.length_c   1.000
_cell.angle_alpha   90.00
_cell.angle_beta   90.00
_cell.angle_gamma   90.00
#
_symmetry.space_group_name_H-M   'P 1'
#
loop_
_entity.id
_entity.type
_entity.pdbx_description
1 polymer ?
#
loop_
_entity_poly.entity_id
_entity_poly.type
_entity_poly.pdbx_seq_one_letter_code
_entity_poly.pdbx_strand_id
1 'polypeptide(L)'
;MSVKTKGITFGPVEKNIIVRDEWLTDTHMDHFQRLLASCSNYKLVETWRIQLVVDTIQAVSKDTKHIQILHSASNSLDGHWVCNFYDRKNIFIYDSLNKKILHNQHKQFLEKLFPTYDFEKNPVKFPTVQRQPNNSDCGVFAIAFATSLLFNIKPNKEKYEHKLMRSQLIKILYLTNFERDRQKVVSSRKWLYNKRYYEKNPVAIKNIFNKSDIKNNVEKQLEAEKIVRRCMQIRDKYVRDMYN
;
A
#
# COMPACT_ATOMS: atom_id res chain seq x y z
N MET A 1 -24.11 4.45 -10.22
CA MET A 1 -23.69 5.74 -9.62
C MET A 1 -22.18 5.69 -9.38
N SER A 2 -21.42 6.57 -10.04
CA SER A 2 -19.95 6.61 -9.92
C SER A 2 -19.57 7.41 -8.67
N VAL A 3 -19.05 6.73 -7.65
CA VAL A 3 -18.48 7.39 -6.47
C VAL A 3 -17.13 7.97 -6.90
N LYS A 4 -17.11 9.30 -7.15
CA LYS A 4 -15.86 10.05 -7.27
C LYS A 4 -15.10 9.93 -5.95
N THR A 5 -14.11 9.04 -5.90
CA THR A 5 -13.21 8.90 -4.75
C THR A 5 -12.37 10.16 -4.63
N LYS A 6 -12.73 11.02 -3.66
CA LYS A 6 -11.84 12.11 -3.21
C LYS A 6 -10.50 11.47 -2.82
N GLY A 7 -9.42 11.87 -3.48
CA GLY A 7 -8.08 11.39 -3.15
C GLY A 7 -7.74 11.77 -1.71
N ILE A 8 -7.51 10.78 -0.85
CA ILE A 8 -7.03 10.99 0.53
C ILE A 8 -5.67 11.68 0.42
N THR A 9 -5.60 12.93 0.89
CA THR A 9 -4.37 13.72 0.91
C THR A 9 -3.84 13.68 2.32
N PHE A 10 -2.62 13.18 2.51
CA PHE A 10 -1.99 13.23 3.82
C PHE A 10 -1.63 14.66 4.16
N GLY A 11 -2.19 15.15 5.26
CA GLY A 11 -1.85 16.43 5.84
C GLY A 11 -0.63 16.31 6.75
N PRO A 12 -0.26 17.43 7.41
CA PRO A 12 0.79 17.44 8.42
C PRO A 12 0.57 16.43 9.56
N VAL A 13 -0.70 16.15 9.91
CA VAL A 13 -1.09 15.23 10.99
C VAL A 13 -0.65 13.80 10.69
N GLU A 14 -1.03 13.25 9.55
CA GLU A 14 -0.68 11.87 9.20
C GLU A 14 0.82 11.69 9.01
N LYS A 15 1.50 12.71 8.49
CA LYS A 15 2.96 12.69 8.43
C LYS A 15 3.58 12.61 9.84
N ASN A 16 3.08 13.41 10.78
CA ASN A 16 3.60 13.43 12.15
C ASN A 16 3.42 12.08 12.86
N ILE A 17 2.30 11.39 12.63
CA ILE A 17 2.06 10.04 13.17
C ILE A 17 3.17 9.08 12.74
N ILE A 18 3.60 9.13 11.47
CA ILE A 18 4.69 8.26 11.00
C ILE A 18 6.02 8.66 11.63
N VAL A 19 6.32 9.96 11.73
CA VAL A 19 7.59 10.49 12.26
C VAL A 19 7.75 10.26 13.76
N ARG A 20 6.66 10.27 14.53
CA ARG A 20 6.66 10.17 16.00
C ARG A 20 6.54 8.75 16.55
N ASP A 21 6.72 7.74 15.70
CA ASP A 21 6.55 6.34 16.06
C ASP A 21 5.16 5.99 16.62
N GLU A 22 4.13 6.78 16.24
CA GLU A 22 2.75 6.61 16.67
C GLU A 22 2.04 5.51 15.86
N TRP A 23 0.87 5.09 16.33
CA TRP A 23 0.06 4.04 15.73
C TRP A 23 -0.52 4.53 14.40
N LEU A 24 -0.32 3.76 13.34
CA LEU A 24 -0.91 4.07 12.05
C LEU A 24 -2.44 3.88 12.10
N THR A 25 -3.16 4.86 11.53
CA THR A 25 -4.64 4.91 11.51
C THR A 25 -5.22 4.25 10.25
N ASP A 26 -6.55 4.08 10.21
CA ASP A 26 -7.28 3.64 9.00
C ASP A 26 -6.93 4.47 7.76
N THR A 27 -6.77 5.78 7.90
CA THR A 27 -6.37 6.69 6.81
C THR A 27 -5.03 6.28 6.19
N HIS A 28 -4.09 5.83 7.02
CA HIS A 28 -2.81 5.32 6.56
C HIS A 28 -3.00 4.04 5.76
N MET A 29 -3.72 3.08 6.35
CA MET A 29 -3.96 1.79 5.74
C MET A 29 -4.69 1.93 4.41
N ASP A 30 -5.78 2.69 4.35
CA ASP A 30 -6.54 2.91 3.12
C ASP A 30 -5.69 3.56 2.01
N HIS A 31 -4.82 4.51 2.35
CA HIS A 31 -3.93 5.09 1.34
C HIS A 31 -2.92 4.07 0.81
N PHE A 32 -2.26 3.31 1.69
CA PHE A 32 -1.28 2.31 1.28
C PHE A 32 -1.94 1.17 0.52
N GLN A 33 -3.14 0.75 0.90
CA GLN A 33 -3.93 -0.21 0.13
C GLN A 33 -4.27 0.34 -1.25
N ARG A 34 -4.71 1.59 -1.38
CA ARG A 34 -4.93 2.21 -2.70
C ARG A 34 -3.66 2.27 -3.55
N LEU A 35 -2.50 2.48 -2.94
CA LEU A 35 -1.22 2.45 -3.63
C LEU A 35 -0.84 1.02 -4.10
N LEU A 36 -1.04 0.02 -3.25
CA LEU A 36 -0.82 -1.39 -3.63
C LEU A 36 -1.77 -1.79 -4.76
N ALA A 37 -3.04 -1.35 -4.72
CA ALA A 37 -4.01 -1.56 -5.78
C ALA A 37 -3.58 -0.88 -7.09
N SER A 38 -3.05 0.36 -7.05
CA SER A 38 -2.60 1.03 -8.27
C SER A 38 -1.38 0.37 -8.93
N CYS A 39 -0.60 -0.39 -8.15
CA CYS A 39 0.55 -1.15 -8.63
C CYS A 39 0.21 -2.62 -9.00
N SER A 40 -1.06 -3.03 -8.92
CA SER A 40 -1.45 -4.43 -9.05
C SER A 40 -2.84 -4.61 -9.67
N ASN A 41 -3.25 -5.87 -9.87
CA ASN A 41 -4.62 -6.21 -10.23
C ASN A 41 -5.47 -6.59 -9.00
N TYR A 42 -4.93 -6.40 -7.78
CA TYR A 42 -5.64 -6.74 -6.56
C TYR A 42 -6.75 -5.73 -6.28
N LYS A 43 -7.96 -6.22 -6.02
CA LYS A 43 -9.09 -5.40 -5.55
C LYS A 43 -9.06 -5.36 -4.04
N LEU A 44 -8.44 -4.33 -3.46
CA LEU A 44 -8.36 -4.15 -2.01
C LEU A 44 -9.66 -3.54 -1.46
N VAL A 45 -10.06 -3.95 -0.26
CA VAL A 45 -11.24 -3.44 0.45
C VAL A 45 -10.81 -2.37 1.46
N GLU A 46 -11.52 -1.25 1.49
CA GLU A 46 -11.28 -0.16 2.44
C GLU A 46 -11.53 -0.63 3.89
N THR A 47 -10.68 -0.24 4.84
CA THR A 47 -10.71 -0.80 6.20
C THR A 47 -12.01 -0.48 6.95
N TRP A 48 -12.62 0.68 6.67
CA TRP A 48 -13.89 1.09 7.26
C TRP A 48 -15.07 0.18 6.88
N ARG A 49 -15.07 -0.40 5.68
CA ARG A 49 -16.15 -1.32 5.22
C ARG A 49 -16.18 -2.59 6.07
N ILE A 50 -15.02 -2.95 6.60
CA ILE A 50 -14.82 -4.15 7.41
C ILE A 50 -15.36 -3.95 8.83
N GLN A 51 -15.27 -2.72 9.35
CA GLN A 51 -15.72 -2.38 10.69
C GLN A 51 -17.22 -2.09 10.78
N LEU A 52 -17.86 -1.65 9.68
CA LEU A 52 -19.22 -1.10 9.73
C LEU A 52 -20.25 -1.85 8.89
N VAL A 53 -19.88 -2.49 7.77
CA VAL A 53 -20.89 -3.06 6.85
C VAL A 53 -20.36 -4.32 6.14
N VAL A 54 -20.26 -5.40 6.91
CA VAL A 54 -19.81 -6.73 6.42
C VAL A 54 -20.61 -7.21 5.21
N ASP A 55 -21.89 -6.83 5.09
CA ASP A 55 -22.74 -7.22 3.96
C ASP A 55 -22.44 -6.49 2.64
N THR A 56 -21.57 -5.47 2.65
CA THR A 56 -21.12 -4.78 1.42
C THR A 56 -19.81 -5.32 0.85
N ILE A 57 -19.24 -6.35 1.49
CA ILE A 57 -18.00 -6.98 1.02
C ILE A 57 -18.31 -7.78 -0.25
N GLN A 58 -17.65 -7.41 -1.33
CA GLN A 58 -17.72 -8.16 -2.58
C GLN A 58 -16.76 -9.35 -2.51
N ALA A 59 -17.28 -10.54 -2.81
CA ALA A 59 -16.48 -11.75 -2.86
C ALA A 59 -15.36 -11.64 -3.91
N VAL A 60 -14.21 -12.25 -3.59
CA VAL A 60 -13.09 -12.38 -4.50
C VAL A 60 -13.16 -13.75 -5.18
N SER A 61 -12.82 -13.79 -6.47
CA SER A 61 -12.74 -15.06 -7.20
C SER A 61 -11.70 -15.99 -6.57
N LYS A 62 -12.06 -17.27 -6.38
CA LYS A 62 -11.18 -18.33 -5.86
C LYS A 62 -9.87 -18.48 -6.65
N ASP A 63 -9.88 -18.11 -7.93
CA ASP A 63 -8.73 -18.28 -8.82
C ASP A 63 -7.79 -17.06 -8.78
N THR A 64 -8.13 -16.04 -7.99
CA THR A 64 -7.36 -14.80 -7.86
C THR A 64 -6.64 -14.76 -6.52
N LYS A 65 -5.32 -14.54 -6.55
CA LYS A 65 -4.57 -14.19 -5.34
C LYS A 65 -5.16 -12.91 -4.74
N HIS A 66 -5.13 -12.77 -3.43
CA HIS A 66 -5.63 -11.57 -2.77
C HIS A 66 -4.76 -11.21 -1.58
N ILE A 67 -4.48 -9.93 -1.41
CA ILE A 67 -3.81 -9.37 -0.24
C ILE A 67 -4.82 -8.45 0.42
N GLN A 68 -4.88 -8.36 1.74
CA GLN A 68 -5.72 -7.40 2.45
C GLN A 68 -5.06 -7.03 3.78
N ILE A 69 -4.92 -5.75 4.07
CA ILE A 69 -4.52 -5.30 5.41
C ILE A 69 -5.80 -5.11 6.23
N LEU A 70 -5.80 -5.64 7.45
CA LEU A 70 -6.98 -5.61 8.30
C LEU A 70 -6.60 -5.29 9.75
N HIS A 71 -7.46 -4.53 10.41
CA HIS A 71 -7.43 -4.40 11.86
C HIS A 71 -8.13 -5.60 12.50
N SER A 72 -7.36 -6.46 13.16
CA SER A 72 -7.84 -7.67 13.81
C SER A 72 -7.99 -7.40 15.31
N ALA A 73 -9.21 -7.50 15.83
CA ALA A 73 -9.54 -7.23 17.22
C ALA A 73 -10.70 -8.11 17.72
N SER A 74 -10.74 -8.39 19.02
CA SER A 74 -11.95 -8.88 19.71
C SER A 74 -12.70 -7.75 20.42
N ASN A 75 -11.97 -6.71 20.85
CA ASN A 75 -12.51 -5.56 21.57
C ASN A 75 -11.66 -4.31 21.31
N SER A 76 -11.96 -3.21 21.98
CA SER A 76 -11.27 -1.93 21.79
C SER A 76 -9.81 -1.91 22.28
N LEU A 77 -9.35 -2.93 23.01
CA LEU A 77 -8.06 -2.95 23.70
C LEU A 77 -7.03 -3.94 23.12
N ASP A 78 -7.47 -4.92 22.32
CA ASP A 78 -6.59 -5.99 21.81
C ASP A 78 -6.28 -5.91 20.32
N GLY A 79 -6.81 -4.88 19.66
CA GLY A 79 -6.72 -4.67 18.22
C GLY A 79 -5.32 -4.37 17.70
N HIS A 80 -4.98 -4.95 16.55
CA HIS A 80 -3.76 -4.61 15.82
C HIS A 80 -3.88 -4.88 14.32
N TRP A 81 -3.00 -4.27 13.54
CA TRP A 81 -2.95 -4.45 12.09
C TRP A 81 -2.24 -5.75 11.71
N VAL A 82 -2.85 -6.53 10.81
CA VAL A 82 -2.30 -7.76 10.22
C VAL A 82 -2.43 -7.75 8.69
N CYS A 83 -1.62 -8.55 8.01
CA CYS A 83 -1.70 -8.72 6.56
C CYS A 83 -2.23 -10.12 6.21
N ASN A 84 -3.38 -10.14 5.55
CA ASN A 84 -4.01 -11.34 5.02
C ASN A 84 -3.55 -11.61 3.59
N PHE A 85 -3.35 -12.88 3.26
CA PHE A 85 -2.99 -13.32 1.92
C PHE A 85 -3.70 -14.61 1.54
N TYR A 86 -4.38 -14.60 0.40
CA TYR A 86 -4.96 -15.78 -0.21
C TYR A 86 -4.14 -16.16 -1.44
N ASP A 87 -3.61 -17.39 -1.47
CA ASP A 87 -2.75 -17.88 -2.56
C ASP A 87 -3.50 -18.66 -3.67
N ARG A 88 -4.85 -18.63 -3.63
CA ARG A 88 -5.82 -19.43 -4.41
C ARG A 88 -6.16 -20.79 -3.80
N LYS A 89 -5.51 -21.18 -2.71
CA LYS A 89 -5.77 -22.46 -2.02
C LYS A 89 -5.86 -22.33 -0.51
N ASN A 90 -5.05 -21.47 0.10
CA ASN A 90 -4.91 -21.28 1.53
C ASN A 90 -4.99 -19.79 1.86
N ILE A 91 -5.50 -19.50 3.04
CA ILE A 91 -5.42 -18.16 3.63
C ILE A 91 -4.26 -18.14 4.64
N PHE A 92 -3.44 -17.11 4.56
CA PHE A 92 -2.33 -16.83 5.47
C PHE A 92 -2.57 -15.49 6.16
N ILE A 93 -2.30 -15.44 7.46
CA ILE A 93 -2.28 -14.21 8.25
C ILE A 93 -0.86 -13.97 8.72
N TYR A 94 -0.26 -12.90 8.23
CA TYR A 94 1.05 -12.43 8.67
C TYR A 94 0.86 -11.39 9.77
N ASP A 95 1.30 -11.75 10.97
CA ASP A 95 1.12 -11.01 12.20
C ASP A 95 2.48 -10.75 12.87
N SER A 96 2.90 -9.49 12.94
CA SER A 96 4.17 -9.07 13.55
C SER A 96 4.20 -9.20 15.06
N LEU A 97 3.05 -9.37 15.73
CA LEU A 97 2.99 -9.76 17.14
C LEU A 97 3.00 -11.28 17.32
N ASN A 98 2.85 -12.04 16.23
CA ASN A 98 2.79 -13.50 16.22
C ASN A 98 1.78 -14.05 17.24
N LYS A 99 0.64 -13.39 17.45
CA LYS A 99 -0.39 -13.83 18.41
C LYS A 99 -1.02 -15.16 17.98
N LYS A 100 -1.09 -15.41 16.66
CA LYS A 100 -1.70 -16.61 16.04
C LYS A 100 -3.17 -16.79 16.41
N ILE A 101 -3.90 -15.68 16.53
CA ILE A 101 -5.32 -15.66 16.88
C ILE A 101 -6.13 -15.18 15.67
N LEU A 102 -7.16 -15.95 15.31
CA LEU A 102 -8.19 -15.52 14.37
C LEU A 102 -9.41 -15.03 15.17
N HIS A 103 -9.59 -13.72 15.23
CA HIS A 103 -10.71 -13.11 15.93
C HIS A 103 -12.02 -13.32 15.17
N ASN A 104 -13.17 -13.38 15.86
CA ASN A 104 -14.46 -13.72 15.23
C ASN A 104 -14.87 -12.74 14.13
N GLN A 105 -14.71 -11.43 14.36
CA GLN A 105 -15.00 -10.41 13.34
C GLN A 105 -14.09 -10.55 12.11
N HIS A 106 -12.81 -10.88 12.34
CA HIS A 106 -11.87 -11.18 11.26
C HIS A 106 -12.30 -12.44 10.49
N LYS A 107 -12.72 -13.50 11.17
CA LYS A 107 -13.23 -14.71 10.52
C LYS A 107 -14.44 -14.41 9.63
N GLN A 108 -15.43 -13.67 10.16
CA GLN A 108 -16.63 -13.27 9.41
C GLN A 108 -16.28 -12.46 8.15
N PHE A 109 -15.29 -11.56 8.25
CA PHE A 109 -14.78 -10.84 7.10
C PHE A 109 -14.20 -11.78 6.03
N LEU A 110 -13.36 -12.74 6.43
CA LEU A 110 -12.76 -13.70 5.50
C LEU A 110 -13.80 -14.63 4.87
N GLU A 111 -14.82 -15.04 5.60
CA GLU A 111 -15.93 -15.88 5.09
C GLU A 111 -16.73 -15.15 4.00
N LYS A 112 -16.97 -13.84 4.16
CA LYS A 112 -17.66 -13.03 3.15
C LYS A 112 -16.77 -12.73 1.94
N LEU A 113 -15.48 -12.54 2.18
CA LEU A 113 -14.51 -12.27 1.11
C LEU A 113 -14.22 -13.52 0.27
N PHE A 114 -14.19 -14.71 0.90
CA PHE A 114 -13.91 -16.00 0.28
C PHE A 114 -15.05 -17.01 0.56
N PRO A 115 -16.26 -16.80 0.00
CA PRO A 115 -17.44 -17.62 0.33
C PRO A 115 -17.32 -19.09 -0.09
N THR A 116 -16.41 -19.41 -1.02
CA THR A 116 -16.16 -20.78 -1.46
C THR A 116 -15.03 -21.47 -0.70
N TYR A 117 -14.42 -20.81 0.29
CA TYR A 117 -13.32 -21.35 1.07
C TYR A 117 -13.85 -22.20 2.23
N ASP A 118 -13.43 -23.46 2.30
CA ASP A 118 -13.80 -24.39 3.37
C ASP A 118 -12.85 -24.19 4.57
N PHE A 119 -13.28 -23.36 5.54
CA PHE A 119 -12.52 -23.05 6.75
C PHE A 119 -12.38 -24.22 7.71
N GLU A 120 -13.26 -25.23 7.63
CA GLU A 120 -13.20 -26.43 8.49
C GLU A 120 -12.10 -27.38 7.99
N LYS A 121 -12.06 -27.62 6.68
CA LYS A 121 -11.03 -28.49 6.08
C LYS A 121 -9.68 -27.79 5.92
N ASN A 122 -9.68 -26.48 5.73
CA ASN A 122 -8.46 -25.70 5.48
C ASN A 122 -8.34 -24.55 6.49
N PRO A 123 -7.86 -24.81 7.71
CA PRO A 123 -7.69 -23.76 8.69
C PRO A 123 -6.73 -22.67 8.21
N VAL A 124 -6.98 -21.44 8.65
CA VAL A 124 -6.13 -20.29 8.34
C VAL A 124 -4.72 -20.50 8.91
N LYS A 125 -3.71 -20.19 8.11
CA LYS A 125 -2.30 -20.41 8.45
C LYS A 125 -1.68 -19.14 9.04
N PHE A 126 -0.88 -19.30 10.09
CA PHE A 126 -0.14 -18.22 10.73
C PHE A 126 1.37 -18.44 10.62
N PRO A 127 2.01 -18.06 9.50
CA PRO A 127 3.45 -18.14 9.37
C PRO A 127 4.14 -17.29 10.43
N THR A 128 5.19 -17.82 11.06
CA THR A 128 6.06 -17.04 11.93
C THR A 128 6.86 -16.05 11.11
N VAL A 129 6.72 -14.76 11.41
CA VAL A 129 7.43 -13.65 10.75
C VAL A 129 8.28 -12.89 11.76
N GLN A 130 9.12 -11.99 11.26
CA GLN A 130 9.85 -11.05 12.10
C GLN A 130 8.90 -10.34 13.06
N ARG A 131 9.18 -10.48 14.36
CA ARG A 131 8.42 -9.82 15.41
C ARG A 131 8.76 -8.32 15.43
N GLN A 132 7.73 -7.48 15.54
CA GLN A 132 7.95 -6.05 15.75
C GLN A 132 8.61 -5.79 17.13
N PRO A 133 9.53 -4.82 17.24
CA PRO A 133 10.24 -4.56 18.50
C PRO A 133 9.47 -3.66 19.48
N ASN A 134 8.35 -3.07 19.07
CA ASN A 134 7.54 -2.14 19.89
C ASN A 134 6.04 -2.45 19.76
N ASN A 135 5.17 -1.60 20.32
CA ASN A 135 3.71 -1.80 20.31
C ASN A 135 2.97 -1.02 19.21
N SER A 136 3.64 -0.12 18.49
CA SER A 136 3.00 0.79 17.51
C SER A 136 3.22 0.42 16.05
N ASP A 137 4.15 -0.50 15.76
CA ASP A 137 4.56 -0.81 14.38
C ASP A 137 3.78 -1.93 13.68
N CYS A 138 2.70 -2.43 14.26
CA CYS A 138 1.88 -3.46 13.63
C CYS A 138 1.40 -3.04 12.22
N GLY A 139 1.00 -1.77 12.06
CA GLY A 139 0.64 -1.22 10.76
C GLY A 139 1.82 -1.12 9.78
N VAL A 140 3.00 -0.75 10.29
CA VAL A 140 4.23 -0.62 9.48
C VAL A 140 4.67 -1.99 8.94
N PHE A 141 4.65 -3.01 9.79
CA PHE A 141 4.93 -4.39 9.38
C PHE A 141 3.84 -4.96 8.46
N ALA A 142 2.56 -4.70 8.72
CA ALA A 142 1.49 -5.15 7.83
C ALA A 142 1.64 -4.58 6.40
N ILE A 143 2.01 -3.30 6.26
CA ILE A 143 2.32 -2.69 4.95
C ILE A 143 3.52 -3.36 4.30
N ALA A 144 4.59 -3.62 5.06
CA ALA A 144 5.79 -4.27 4.54
C ALA A 144 5.50 -5.71 4.08
N PHE A 145 4.71 -6.48 4.84
CA PHE A 145 4.28 -7.83 4.45
C PHE A 145 3.45 -7.80 3.17
N ALA A 146 2.48 -6.89 3.07
CA ALA A 146 1.67 -6.72 1.87
C ALA A 146 2.52 -6.36 0.65
N THR A 147 3.53 -5.50 0.85
CA THR A 147 4.48 -5.11 -0.19
C THR A 147 5.34 -6.29 -0.64
N SER A 148 5.90 -7.07 0.29
CA SER A 148 6.65 -8.28 -0.02
C SER A 148 5.81 -9.27 -0.84
N LEU A 149 4.57 -9.52 -0.40
CA LEU A 149 3.64 -10.42 -1.10
C LEU A 149 3.29 -9.92 -2.50
N LEU A 150 3.13 -8.61 -2.68
CA LEU A 150 2.92 -8.00 -4.00
C LEU A 150 4.08 -8.31 -4.95
N PHE A 151 5.32 -8.34 -4.44
CA PHE A 151 6.51 -8.72 -5.20
C PHE A 151 6.79 -10.24 -5.21
N ASN A 152 5.82 -11.07 -4.80
CA ASN A 152 5.96 -12.53 -4.65
C ASN A 152 7.07 -12.97 -3.69
N ILE A 153 7.44 -12.12 -2.74
CA ILE A 153 8.37 -12.39 -1.67
C ILE A 153 7.60 -12.88 -0.45
N LYS A 154 8.07 -13.95 0.21
CA LYS A 154 7.41 -14.53 1.38
C LYS A 154 7.83 -13.81 2.66
N PRO A 155 6.93 -13.15 3.40
CA PRO A 155 7.30 -12.37 4.58
C PRO A 155 8.05 -13.14 5.68
N ASN A 156 7.82 -14.45 5.81
CA ASN A 156 8.50 -15.30 6.79
C ASN A 156 9.93 -15.70 6.40
N LYS A 157 10.39 -15.28 5.21
CA LYS A 157 11.77 -15.48 4.74
C LYS A 157 12.56 -14.16 4.71
N GLU A 158 11.91 -13.05 5.03
CA GLU A 158 12.51 -11.73 4.94
C GLU A 158 12.90 -11.18 6.30
N LYS A 159 13.96 -10.37 6.28
CA LYS A 159 14.36 -9.53 7.40
C LYS A 159 14.14 -8.07 7.01
N TYR A 160 13.27 -7.40 7.73
CA TYR A 160 12.92 -6.00 7.56
C TYR A 160 13.84 -5.14 8.43
N GLU A 161 14.49 -4.17 7.80
CA GLU A 161 15.30 -3.16 8.47
C GLU A 161 14.41 -2.15 9.19
N HIS A 162 14.00 -2.50 10.40
CA HIS A 162 13.03 -1.77 11.23
C HIS A 162 13.28 -0.27 11.31
N LYS A 163 14.55 0.14 11.51
CA LYS A 163 14.97 1.56 11.58
C LYS A 163 14.65 2.35 10.32
N LEU A 164 14.54 1.69 9.17
CA LEU A 164 14.31 2.33 7.88
C LEU A 164 12.84 2.31 7.46
N MET A 165 12.02 1.40 8.00
CA MET A 165 10.66 1.17 7.50
C MET A 165 9.80 2.44 7.52
N ARG A 166 9.76 3.17 8.64
CA ARG A 166 9.00 4.43 8.74
C ARG A 166 9.54 5.52 7.81
N SER A 167 10.85 5.64 7.69
CA SER A 167 11.48 6.57 6.74
C SER A 167 11.11 6.25 5.28
N GLN A 168 10.99 4.97 4.94
CA GLN A 168 10.56 4.51 3.62
C GLN A 168 9.08 4.81 3.39
N LEU A 169 8.21 4.62 4.39
CA LEU A 169 6.80 5.03 4.29
C LEU A 169 6.68 6.52 3.99
N ILE A 170 7.42 7.38 4.69
CA ILE A 170 7.44 8.83 4.43
C ILE A 170 7.85 9.12 2.98
N LYS A 171 8.92 8.48 2.48
CA LYS A 171 9.36 8.64 1.09
C LYS A 171 8.28 8.26 0.10
N ILE A 172 7.60 7.13 0.33
CA ILE A 172 6.48 6.67 -0.50
C ILE A 172 5.36 7.71 -0.51
N LEU A 173 4.97 8.25 0.65
CA LEU A 173 3.94 9.28 0.75
C LEU A 173 4.29 10.56 -0.02
N TYR A 174 5.56 10.97 0.05
CA TYR A 174 6.02 12.15 -0.68
C TYR A 174 5.93 11.95 -2.19
N LEU A 175 6.36 10.78 -2.69
CA LEU A 175 6.32 10.46 -4.10
C LEU A 175 4.88 10.38 -4.63
N THR A 176 3.95 9.80 -3.87
CA THR A 176 2.54 9.68 -4.30
C THR A 176 1.82 11.03 -4.32
N ASN A 177 2.11 11.93 -3.36
CA ASN A 177 1.58 13.29 -3.37
C ASN A 177 2.17 14.10 -4.54
N PHE A 178 3.47 13.98 -4.80
CA PHE A 178 4.13 14.66 -5.92
C PHE A 178 3.57 14.24 -7.28
N GLU A 179 3.39 12.94 -7.54
CA GLU A 179 2.80 12.44 -8.79
C GLU A 179 1.32 12.87 -8.94
N ARG A 180 0.58 12.96 -7.83
CA ARG A 180 -0.81 13.47 -7.86
C ARG A 180 -0.84 14.97 -8.20
N ASP A 181 0.02 15.76 -7.59
CA ASP A 181 0.10 17.20 -7.87
C ASP A 181 0.58 17.43 -9.31
N ARG A 182 1.50 16.60 -9.81
CA ARG A 182 1.87 16.55 -11.23
C ARG A 182 0.66 16.26 -12.13
N GLN A 183 -0.19 15.27 -11.79
CA GLN A 183 -1.39 14.95 -12.56
C GLN A 183 -2.45 16.07 -12.54
N LYS A 184 -2.64 16.75 -11.40
CA LYS A 184 -3.53 17.93 -11.30
C LYS A 184 -3.03 19.10 -12.14
N VAL A 185 -1.70 19.31 -12.20
CA VAL A 185 -1.07 20.33 -13.05
C VAL A 185 -1.19 19.98 -14.54
N VAL A 186 -1.26 18.70 -14.89
CA VAL A 186 -1.41 18.22 -16.28
C VAL A 186 -2.87 18.24 -16.77
N SER A 187 -3.88 18.17 -15.89
CA SER A 187 -5.30 18.09 -16.28
C SER A 187 -5.99 19.43 -16.60
N SER A 188 -5.26 20.54 -16.61
CA SER A 188 -5.78 21.85 -17.02
C SER A 188 -5.04 22.31 -18.28
N ARG A 189 -5.75 22.63 -19.36
CA ARG A 189 -5.27 22.99 -20.73
C ARG A 189 -4.07 23.95 -20.78
N LYS A 190 -2.86 23.49 -20.42
CA LYS A 190 -1.63 24.31 -20.38
C LYS A 190 -0.36 23.50 -20.61
N TRP A 191 -0.43 22.44 -21.44
CA TRP A 191 0.74 21.67 -21.86
C TRP A 191 1.85 22.55 -22.49
N LEU A 192 1.47 23.61 -23.21
CA LEU A 192 2.41 24.58 -23.80
C LEU A 192 3.22 25.39 -22.77
N TYR A 193 2.73 25.57 -21.54
CA TYR A 193 3.40 26.38 -20.53
C TYR A 193 4.48 25.58 -19.77
N ASN A 194 4.23 24.28 -19.52
CA ASN A 194 5.12 23.45 -18.71
C ASN A 194 6.34 22.91 -19.47
N LYS A 195 6.25 22.70 -20.79
CA LYS A 195 7.43 22.34 -21.61
C LYS A 195 8.50 23.44 -21.53
N ARG A 196 8.07 24.71 -21.69
CA ARG A 196 8.95 25.88 -21.56
C ARG A 196 9.43 26.14 -20.14
N TYR A 197 8.71 25.72 -19.10
CA TYR A 197 9.14 25.91 -17.71
C TYR A 197 10.32 25.00 -17.34
N TYR A 198 10.28 23.71 -17.69
CA TYR A 198 11.37 22.77 -17.39
C TYR A 198 12.56 22.88 -18.35
N GLU A 199 12.34 23.29 -19.60
CA GLU A 199 13.43 23.68 -20.51
C GLU A 199 14.19 24.93 -20.05
N LYS A 200 13.57 25.80 -19.23
CA LYS A 200 14.16 27.06 -18.75
C LYS A 200 14.58 27.06 -17.27
N ASN A 201 14.27 26.04 -16.47
CA ASN A 201 14.61 25.99 -15.04
C ASN A 201 15.35 24.71 -14.63
N PRO A 202 16.65 24.58 -14.97
CA PRO A 202 17.51 23.46 -14.54
C PRO A 202 17.67 23.35 -13.01
N VAL A 203 17.34 24.41 -12.26
CA VAL A 203 17.43 24.46 -10.79
C VAL A 203 16.36 23.59 -10.10
N ALA A 204 15.15 23.49 -10.65
CA ALA A 204 14.08 22.69 -10.07
C ALA A 204 14.37 21.18 -10.16
N ILE A 205 14.96 20.78 -11.28
CA ILE A 205 15.50 19.44 -11.53
C ILE A 205 16.63 19.18 -10.50
N LYS A 206 17.62 20.07 -10.40
CA LYS A 206 18.75 19.97 -9.45
C LYS A 206 18.32 19.86 -7.97
N ASN A 207 17.24 20.51 -7.57
CA ASN A 207 16.71 20.47 -6.19
C ASN A 207 16.02 19.15 -5.82
N ILE A 208 15.46 18.43 -6.80
CA ILE A 208 14.94 17.08 -6.60
C ILE A 208 16.12 16.09 -6.45
N PHE A 209 17.21 16.31 -7.19
CA PHE A 209 18.42 15.48 -7.16
C PHE A 209 19.31 15.66 -5.92
N ASN A 210 19.33 16.86 -5.33
CA ASN A 210 20.08 17.13 -4.10
C ASN A 210 19.43 16.51 -2.85
N LYS A 211 18.18 16.05 -2.93
CA LYS A 211 17.45 15.40 -1.83
C LYS A 211 17.55 13.86 -1.84
N SER A 212 18.29 13.26 -2.79
CA SER A 212 18.55 11.82 -2.81
C SER A 212 19.99 11.50 -2.36
N ASP A 213 20.13 10.64 -1.35
CA ASP A 213 21.40 10.18 -0.75
C ASP A 213 22.26 9.26 -1.66
N ILE A 214 22.07 9.34 -2.98
CA ILE A 214 22.83 8.52 -3.93
C ILE A 214 24.11 9.27 -4.27
N LYS A 215 25.28 8.77 -3.86
CA LYS A 215 26.56 9.47 -4.05
C LYS A 215 27.08 9.46 -5.49
N ASN A 216 26.65 8.49 -6.31
CA ASN A 216 27.10 8.32 -7.68
C ASN A 216 26.15 9.01 -8.68
N ASN A 217 26.69 9.98 -9.44
CA ASN A 217 25.92 10.76 -10.41
C ASN A 217 25.42 9.91 -11.60
N VAL A 218 26.14 8.86 -11.98
CA VAL A 218 25.75 7.97 -13.09
C VAL A 218 24.56 7.09 -12.67
N GLU A 219 24.58 6.57 -11.44
CA GLU A 219 23.46 5.79 -10.90
C GLU A 219 22.21 6.67 -10.66
N LYS A 220 22.41 7.93 -10.24
CA LYS A 220 21.32 8.92 -10.14
C LYS A 220 20.64 9.14 -11.49
N GLN A 221 21.43 9.30 -12.55
CA GLN A 221 20.91 9.49 -13.90
C GLN A 221 20.19 8.23 -14.40
N LEU A 222 20.77 7.05 -14.19
CA LEU A 222 20.18 5.79 -14.60
C LEU A 222 18.84 5.52 -13.90
N GLU A 223 18.75 5.83 -12.61
CA GLU A 223 17.52 5.62 -11.85
C GLU A 223 16.43 6.63 -12.22
N ALA A 224 16.82 7.87 -12.54
CA ALA A 224 15.90 8.85 -13.11
C ALA A 224 15.36 8.40 -14.48
N GLU A 225 16.22 7.87 -15.34
CA GLU A 225 15.81 7.33 -16.65
C GLU A 225 14.86 6.13 -16.51
N LYS A 226 15.09 5.23 -15.53
CA LYS A 226 14.18 4.11 -15.24
C LYS A 226 12.81 4.58 -14.77
N ILE A 227 12.78 5.57 -13.86
CA ILE A 227 11.52 6.14 -13.36
C ILE A 227 10.76 6.81 -14.51
N VAL A 228 11.43 7.63 -15.31
CA VAL A 228 10.83 8.30 -16.46
C VAL A 228 10.30 7.29 -17.49
N ARG A 229 11.07 6.25 -17.82
CA ARG A 229 10.62 5.17 -18.73
C ARG A 229 9.41 4.44 -18.18
N ARG A 230 9.37 4.13 -16.89
CA ARG A 230 8.24 3.44 -16.25
C ARG A 230 6.99 4.31 -16.24
N CYS A 231 7.13 5.61 -15.98
CA CYS A 231 6.03 6.57 -16.11
C CYS A 231 5.50 6.66 -17.55
N MET A 232 6.37 6.62 -18.56
CA MET A 232 5.94 6.62 -19.96
C MET A 232 5.21 5.34 -20.34
N GLN A 233 5.68 4.17 -19.90
CA GLN A 233 4.99 2.89 -20.14
C GLN A 233 3.60 2.85 -19.51
N ILE A 234 3.45 3.39 -18.30
CA ILE A 234 2.15 3.50 -17.62
C ILE A 234 1.22 4.43 -18.40
N ARG A 235 1.72 5.59 -18.88
CA ARG A 235 0.97 6.53 -19.74
C ARG A 235 0.51 5.86 -21.03
N ASP A 236 1.39 5.15 -21.73
CA ASP A 236 1.08 4.56 -23.04
C ASP A 236 0.12 3.37 -22.93
N LYS A 237 0.14 2.66 -21.78
CA LYS A 237 -0.91 1.70 -21.44
C LYS A 237 -2.25 2.41 -21.23
N TYR A 238 -2.27 3.45 -20.41
CA TYR A 238 -3.50 4.19 -20.09
C TYR A 238 -4.13 4.85 -21.33
N VAL A 239 -3.33 5.41 -22.24
CA VAL A 239 -3.81 5.99 -23.51
C VAL A 239 -4.40 4.90 -24.40
N ARG A 240 -3.75 3.73 -24.53
CA ARG A 240 -4.30 2.61 -25.32
C ARG A 240 -5.62 2.09 -24.77
N ASP A 241 -5.76 2.01 -23.45
CA ASP A 241 -6.99 1.55 -22.78
C ASP A 241 -8.14 2.59 -22.88
N MET A 242 -7.83 3.83 -23.27
CA MET A 242 -8.82 4.92 -23.37
C MET A 242 -9.41 5.09 -24.77
N TYR A 243 -8.71 4.61 -25.80
CA TYR A 243 -9.05 4.80 -27.22
C TYR A 243 -9.35 3.49 -27.95
N ASN A 244 -9.38 2.36 -27.24
CA ASN A 244 -9.90 1.05 -27.67
C ASN A 244 -11.10 0.66 -26.80
#